data_AF-A0A252F5U0-F1
#
_entry.id   AF-A0A252F5U0-F1
#
_cell.length_a   1.000
_cell.length_b   1.000
_cell.length_c   1.000
_cell.angle_alpha   90.00
_cell.angle_beta   90.00
_cell.angle_gamma   90.00
#
_symmetry.space_group_name_H-M   'P 1'
#
loop_
_entity.id
_entity.type
_entity.pdbx_description
1 polymer ?
#
loop_
_entity_poly.entity_id
_entity_poly.type
_entity_poly.pdbx_seq_one_letter_code
_entity_poly.pdbx_strand_id
1 'polypeptide(L)'
;MKKSMYQFYYADKSKTWNRKLCKENIRDRFQITAVRPAMWEEHCLECSAPACFESCIHYLSRRDGRCKRFDNGLLTFTDEKACCNQGTHVKFRKWGNMMTVLFPAMLDEAQYSAMQKKNEFLGNFLGTIEASKLPRALRWQGIRIPEYLRRRSLRKLTGLENTADAFLFQGYSYLEESYRLIVEIYDDHTPVWKTAITIQPGENIAVISNLSEECSRAGNLVKLYPENNLEAELDILWCDFVKGESITAEKPAAKVKCVVWDLDNTLWNGTLVETEDPMTIMLNPGVREVMEELDQRGIIQSVSSKNDFKPTMAVLEHLGVAEYFLYPQISWEPKSASVEQIAKSLNIGIDALVLIDDTNFERQQVQSVWPQVRTYDVTEIKELLDRPEFDVPATAESRNRRAMYRAEEQRNTLMHSKHTDILDFLCKCNLKLHVFNPTTEDEKLRCYELIVRTNQLNMSGKKYTPEEFEEVLTKYDHKNFAFSCADDFGEYGIVGFGQYRIDGETLVFTEFAMSCRVAGKFVESALFSYLLNTENCKDGLFAVHKTKKNTLLRNTLEQIGFHIEQELDEAVSYTFMANLLNSGIVSVE
;
A
#
# COMPACT_ATOMS: atom_id res chain seq x y z
N MET A 1 -23.61 14.00 24.60
CA MET A 1 -22.84 13.21 23.62
C MET A 1 -23.77 12.18 22.97
N LYS A 2 -24.01 12.23 21.64
CA LYS A 2 -24.05 11.10 20.66
C LYS A 2 -24.62 11.52 19.26
N LYS A 3 -23.81 12.04 18.31
CA LYS A 3 -24.22 12.56 16.96
C LYS A 3 -24.36 11.47 15.89
N SER A 4 -25.52 11.22 15.21
CA SER A 4 -25.68 10.00 14.38
C SER A 4 -26.23 10.03 12.94
N MET A 5 -25.62 9.19 12.10
CA MET A 5 -26.00 8.75 10.73
C MET A 5 -26.91 7.50 10.68
N TYR A 6 -27.16 6.88 11.83
CA TYR A 6 -27.78 5.57 11.92
C TYR A 6 -29.17 5.67 12.56
N GLN A 7 -30.08 4.75 12.24
CA GLN A 7 -31.34 4.62 12.96
C GLN A 7 -31.14 3.92 14.32
N PHE A 8 -30.53 4.63 15.26
CA PHE A 8 -30.07 4.07 16.55
C PHE A 8 -31.16 4.00 17.63
N TYR A 9 -32.32 4.62 17.44
CA TYR A 9 -33.33 4.75 18.50
C TYR A 9 -34.12 3.46 18.79
N TYR A 10 -33.91 2.40 17.99
CA TYR A 10 -34.35 1.04 18.29
C TYR A 10 -33.28 0.19 19.00
N ALA A 11 -32.08 0.73 19.15
CA ALA A 11 -30.96 0.00 19.72
C ALA A 11 -31.11 -0.17 21.24
N ASP A 12 -30.78 -1.35 21.74
CA ASP A 12 -30.79 -1.63 23.18
C ASP A 12 -29.52 -1.07 23.83
N LYS A 13 -29.62 0.18 24.32
CA LYS A 13 -28.50 0.90 24.94
C LYS A 13 -27.97 0.25 26.23
N SER A 14 -28.63 -0.76 26.78
CA SER A 14 -28.15 -1.51 27.96
C SER A 14 -27.09 -2.56 27.60
N LYS A 15 -27.00 -2.96 26.33
CA LYS A 15 -26.06 -3.95 25.84
C LYS A 15 -24.67 -3.34 25.68
N THR A 16 -23.66 -4.10 26.09
CA THR A 16 -22.25 -3.75 25.93
C THR A 16 -21.56 -4.82 25.08
N TRP A 17 -20.52 -4.41 24.36
CA TRP A 17 -19.59 -5.31 23.67
C TRP A 17 -18.17 -4.87 23.99
N ASN A 18 -17.21 -5.79 23.86
CA ASN A 18 -15.81 -5.47 24.08
C ASN A 18 -15.23 -4.84 22.81
N ARG A 19 -15.42 -3.53 22.69
CA ARG A 19 -15.01 -2.77 21.51
C ARG A 19 -13.49 -2.89 21.24
N LYS A 20 -13.14 -3.23 20.01
CA LYS A 20 -11.77 -3.17 19.48
C LYS A 20 -11.55 -1.85 18.73
N LEU A 21 -10.31 -1.37 18.75
CA LEU A 21 -9.93 -0.10 18.12
C LEU A 21 -9.29 -0.37 16.76
N CYS A 22 -9.75 0.35 15.73
CA CYS A 22 -9.08 0.46 14.45
C CYS A 22 -7.81 1.30 14.61
N LYS A 23 -6.67 0.80 14.14
CA LYS A 23 -5.39 1.50 14.14
C LYS A 23 -5.27 2.44 12.95
N GLU A 24 -5.68 2.01 11.76
CA GLU A 24 -5.59 2.78 10.52
C GLU A 24 -6.67 3.86 10.43
N ASN A 25 -6.48 4.85 9.56
CA ASN A 25 -7.44 5.90 9.28
C ASN A 25 -7.69 5.97 7.76
N ILE A 26 -8.95 5.90 7.34
CA ILE A 26 -9.30 5.96 5.92
C ILE A 26 -8.88 7.28 5.26
N ARG A 27 -8.76 8.35 6.06
CA ARG A 27 -8.26 9.65 5.59
C ARG A 27 -6.79 9.64 5.18
N ASP A 28 -6.04 8.60 5.52
CA ASP A 28 -4.67 8.41 5.05
C ASP A 28 -4.63 7.80 3.63
N ARG A 29 -5.76 7.26 3.15
CA ARG A 29 -5.92 6.60 1.84
C ARG A 29 -6.71 7.45 0.83
N PHE A 30 -7.58 8.33 1.32
CA PHE A 30 -8.48 9.13 0.48
C PHE A 30 -8.71 10.53 1.06
N GLN A 31 -8.52 11.55 0.22
CA GLN A 31 -8.74 12.94 0.58
C GLN A 31 -10.20 13.29 0.32
N ILE A 32 -10.99 13.28 1.40
CA ILE A 32 -12.44 13.49 1.36
C ILE A 32 -12.73 15.00 1.31
N THR A 33 -13.45 15.45 0.30
CA THR A 33 -13.90 16.85 0.15
C THR A 33 -15.39 17.02 0.42
N ALA A 34 -16.20 15.99 0.12
CA ALA A 34 -17.62 15.97 0.45
C ALA A 34 -18.11 14.55 0.75
N VAL A 35 -19.18 14.44 1.51
CA VAL A 35 -19.82 13.17 1.89
C VAL A 35 -21.28 13.22 1.47
N ARG A 36 -21.78 12.13 0.88
CA ARG A 36 -23.21 11.97 0.64
C ARG A 36 -23.86 11.63 1.97
N PRO A 37 -24.89 12.38 2.39
CA PRO A 37 -25.69 11.99 3.52
C PRO A 37 -26.14 10.54 3.43
N ALA A 38 -25.94 9.77 4.51
CA ALA A 38 -26.50 8.45 4.65
C ALA A 38 -27.40 8.40 5.87
N MET A 39 -28.48 7.62 5.77
CA MET A 39 -29.37 7.33 6.88
C MET A 39 -29.61 5.83 6.89
N TRP A 40 -28.65 5.11 7.48
CA TRP A 40 -28.65 3.66 7.50
C TRP A 40 -29.72 3.12 8.45
N GLU A 41 -30.55 2.24 7.90
CA GLU A 41 -31.68 1.64 8.59
C GLU A 41 -31.62 0.11 8.52
N GLU A 42 -32.23 -0.51 9.51
CA GLU A 42 -32.40 -1.96 9.58
C GLU A 42 -33.52 -2.42 8.64
N HIS A 43 -33.18 -3.28 7.67
CA HIS A 43 -34.12 -3.89 6.72
C HIS A 43 -33.86 -5.38 6.51
N CYS A 44 -34.80 -6.06 5.86
CA CYS A 44 -34.75 -7.48 5.54
C CYS A 44 -34.61 -7.67 4.03
N LEU A 45 -33.74 -8.58 3.59
CA LEU A 45 -33.57 -8.90 2.16
C LEU A 45 -34.83 -9.55 1.59
N GLU A 46 -35.45 -10.46 2.35
CA GLU A 46 -36.68 -11.19 1.99
C GLU A 46 -37.96 -10.53 2.56
N CYS A 47 -38.03 -9.20 2.55
CA CYS A 47 -39.14 -8.49 3.20
C CYS A 47 -40.46 -8.59 2.43
N SER A 48 -41.50 -9.12 3.07
CA SER A 48 -42.90 -9.09 2.59
C SER A 48 -43.86 -8.50 3.64
N ALA A 49 -43.43 -7.46 4.34
CA ALA A 49 -44.25 -6.83 5.38
C ALA A 49 -45.59 -6.29 4.82
N PRO A 50 -46.72 -6.45 5.54
CA PRO A 50 -46.83 -6.96 6.90
C PRO A 50 -46.96 -8.49 6.99
N ALA A 51 -47.17 -9.22 5.87
CA ALA A 51 -47.43 -10.66 5.88
C ALA A 51 -46.30 -11.48 6.53
N CYS A 52 -45.05 -11.01 6.39
CA CYS A 52 -43.90 -11.66 7.02
C CYS A 52 -43.92 -11.62 8.56
N PHE A 53 -44.72 -10.77 9.20
CA PHE A 53 -44.77 -10.69 10.68
C PHE A 53 -45.45 -11.90 11.33
N GLU A 54 -46.26 -12.64 10.56
CA GLU A 54 -46.96 -13.84 11.04
C GLU A 54 -46.35 -15.13 10.49
N SER A 55 -45.82 -15.09 9.27
CA SER A 55 -45.40 -16.28 8.52
C SER A 55 -43.89 -16.56 8.52
N CYS A 56 -43.06 -15.55 8.80
CA CYS A 56 -41.60 -15.70 8.69
C CYS A 56 -41.01 -16.41 9.92
N ILE A 57 -40.33 -17.54 9.68
CA ILE A 57 -39.64 -18.31 10.73
C ILE A 57 -38.53 -17.54 11.45
N HIS A 58 -38.00 -16.49 10.84
CA HIS A 58 -36.94 -15.67 11.43
C HIS A 58 -37.47 -14.41 12.11
N TYR A 59 -38.78 -14.13 12.03
CA TYR A 59 -39.37 -12.93 12.61
C TYR A 59 -39.14 -12.88 14.11
N LEU A 60 -38.52 -11.78 14.55
CA LEU A 60 -38.57 -11.36 15.95
C LEU A 60 -39.08 -9.93 15.98
N SER A 61 -39.94 -9.65 16.94
CA SER A 61 -40.57 -8.36 17.10
C SER A 61 -39.63 -7.39 17.82
N ARG A 62 -39.42 -6.19 17.25
CA ARG A 62 -38.96 -5.02 18.00
C ARG A 62 -40.09 -4.50 18.90
N ARG A 63 -39.85 -3.47 19.71
CA ARG A 63 -40.91 -2.94 20.61
C ARG A 63 -42.04 -2.21 19.88
N ASP A 64 -41.78 -1.71 18.66
CA ASP A 64 -42.78 -1.17 17.73
C ASP A 64 -43.51 -2.27 16.94
N GLY A 65 -43.07 -3.52 17.13
CA GLY A 65 -43.52 -4.74 16.49
C GLY A 65 -43.22 -4.88 15.01
N ARG A 66 -42.22 -4.16 14.51
CA ARG A 66 -41.60 -4.48 13.23
C ARG A 66 -40.54 -5.56 13.41
N CYS A 67 -40.08 -6.10 12.28
CA CYS A 67 -39.08 -7.14 12.22
C CYS A 67 -37.71 -6.64 12.74
N LYS A 68 -37.11 -7.40 13.65
CA LYS A 68 -35.75 -7.23 14.17
C LYS A 68 -34.78 -8.03 13.30
N ARG A 69 -33.88 -7.37 12.59
CA ARG A 69 -32.82 -7.93 11.73
C ARG A 69 -31.41 -7.70 12.27
N PHE A 70 -31.25 -6.87 13.29
CA PHE A 70 -30.00 -6.71 14.03
C PHE A 70 -30.22 -7.12 15.49
N ASP A 71 -29.27 -7.82 16.09
CA ASP A 71 -29.44 -8.32 17.46
C ASP A 71 -29.63 -7.18 18.47
N ASN A 72 -28.94 -6.05 18.28
CA ASN A 72 -29.04 -4.91 19.20
C ASN A 72 -29.38 -3.60 18.49
N GLY A 73 -29.93 -3.65 17.27
CA GLY A 73 -30.07 -2.47 16.42
C GLY A 73 -28.71 -1.93 16.00
N LEU A 74 -28.65 -0.64 15.65
CA LEU A 74 -27.42 0.08 15.31
C LEU A 74 -26.92 0.82 16.56
N LEU A 75 -25.94 0.25 17.24
CA LEU A 75 -25.39 0.76 18.50
C LEU A 75 -24.26 1.77 18.24
N THR A 76 -24.55 3.06 18.37
CA THR A 76 -23.57 4.10 18.05
C THR A 76 -22.51 4.30 19.14
N PHE A 77 -21.27 4.58 18.74
CA PHE A 77 -20.15 4.96 19.61
C PHE A 77 -19.37 6.16 19.02
N THR A 78 -18.59 6.83 19.86
CA THR A 78 -17.71 7.94 19.43
C THR A 78 -16.33 7.40 19.06
N ASP A 79 -15.81 7.82 17.92
CA ASP A 79 -14.43 7.54 17.50
C ASP A 79 -13.96 8.64 16.55
N GLU A 80 -12.78 9.23 16.78
CA GLU A 80 -12.26 10.34 15.98
C GLU A 80 -11.96 9.96 14.52
N LYS A 81 -11.75 8.67 14.25
CA LYS A 81 -11.52 8.16 12.89
C LYS A 81 -12.80 7.90 12.14
N ALA A 82 -13.96 7.86 12.80
CA ALA A 82 -15.24 7.61 12.16
C ALA A 82 -15.80 8.86 11.49
N CYS A 83 -16.69 8.69 10.51
CA CYS A 83 -17.34 9.80 9.83
C CYS A 83 -18.13 10.66 10.83
N CYS A 84 -17.86 11.98 10.85
CA CYS A 84 -18.38 12.93 11.86
C CYS A 84 -18.16 12.49 13.33
N ASN A 85 -17.09 11.72 13.56
CA ASN A 85 -16.68 11.15 14.82
C ASN A 85 -17.67 10.13 15.43
N GLN A 86 -18.50 9.49 14.59
CA GLN A 86 -19.45 8.50 15.06
C GLN A 86 -19.43 7.20 14.25
N GLY A 87 -19.08 6.12 14.92
CA GLY A 87 -19.23 4.76 14.40
C GLY A 87 -20.49 4.07 14.91
N THR A 88 -20.80 2.90 14.35
CA THR A 88 -21.86 2.02 14.81
C THR A 88 -21.36 0.60 14.99
N HIS A 89 -21.84 -0.06 16.02
CA HIS A 89 -21.75 -1.50 16.20
C HIS A 89 -23.03 -2.14 15.67
N VAL A 90 -22.88 -3.24 14.94
CA VAL A 90 -23.99 -3.99 14.35
C VAL A 90 -23.70 -5.49 14.38
N LYS A 91 -24.71 -6.26 14.78
CA LYS A 91 -24.71 -7.72 14.68
C LYS A 91 -25.87 -8.14 13.79
N PHE A 92 -25.57 -8.57 12.58
CA PHE A 92 -26.53 -9.01 11.58
C PHE A 92 -27.20 -10.30 12.05
N ARG A 93 -28.52 -10.37 11.89
CA ARG A 93 -29.27 -11.62 11.91
C ARG A 93 -29.48 -12.08 10.47
N LYS A 94 -29.87 -13.34 10.29
CA LYS A 94 -30.19 -13.92 8.97
C LYS A 94 -31.14 -13.00 8.18
N TRP A 95 -30.84 -12.79 6.90
CA TRP A 95 -31.52 -11.85 5.98
C TRP A 95 -31.45 -10.36 6.36
N GLY A 96 -30.69 -9.97 7.38
CA GLY A 96 -30.52 -8.57 7.74
C GLY A 96 -29.68 -7.82 6.73
N ASN A 97 -30.08 -6.59 6.41
CA ASN A 97 -29.28 -5.65 5.65
C ASN A 97 -29.42 -4.25 6.24
N MET A 98 -28.36 -3.46 6.11
CA MET A 98 -28.42 -2.01 6.28
C MET A 98 -28.88 -1.39 4.97
N MET A 99 -29.87 -0.50 5.03
CA MET A 99 -30.39 0.17 3.84
C MET A 99 -30.43 1.67 4.02
N THR A 100 -30.05 2.42 2.98
CA THR A 100 -30.23 3.87 2.89
C THR A 100 -30.74 4.25 1.50
N VAL A 101 -31.14 5.52 1.33
CA VAL A 101 -31.49 6.11 0.03
C VAL A 101 -30.35 7.04 -0.38
N LEU A 102 -30.04 7.10 -1.68
CA LEU A 102 -29.17 8.13 -2.24
C LEU A 102 -29.89 9.47 -2.25
N PHE A 103 -29.45 10.39 -1.39
CA PHE A 103 -29.96 11.77 -1.37
C PHE A 103 -29.37 12.60 -2.51
N PRO A 104 -30.05 13.69 -2.93
CA PRO A 104 -29.77 14.40 -4.19
C PRO A 104 -28.58 15.37 -4.15
N ALA A 105 -27.86 15.44 -3.02
CA ALA A 105 -26.75 16.36 -2.87
C ALA A 105 -25.68 15.77 -1.94
N MET A 106 -24.44 16.16 -2.18
CA MET A 106 -23.31 15.91 -1.28
C MET A 106 -23.05 17.16 -0.43
N LEU A 107 -22.52 16.95 0.77
CA LEU A 107 -22.26 18.01 1.74
C LEU A 107 -20.78 18.03 2.10
N ASP A 108 -20.23 19.23 2.29
CA ASP A 108 -18.93 19.33 2.96
C ASP A 108 -19.03 18.84 4.42
N GLU A 109 -17.89 18.62 5.05
CA GLU A 109 -17.85 18.05 6.39
C GLU A 109 -18.53 18.92 7.46
N ALA A 110 -18.46 20.25 7.33
CA ALA A 110 -19.07 21.17 8.27
C ALA A 110 -20.60 21.13 8.16
N GLN A 111 -21.11 21.16 6.93
CA GLN A 111 -22.53 21.01 6.60
C GLN A 111 -23.06 19.65 7.06
N TYR A 112 -22.31 18.57 6.78
CA TYR A 112 -22.72 17.23 7.15
C TYR A 112 -22.77 17.05 8.67
N SER A 113 -21.75 17.53 9.38
CA SER A 113 -21.70 17.53 10.85
C SER A 113 -22.85 18.35 11.48
N ALA A 114 -23.19 19.50 10.90
CA ALA A 114 -24.33 20.30 11.35
C ALA A 114 -25.67 19.58 11.14
N MET A 115 -25.85 18.92 10.00
CA MET A 115 -27.03 18.10 9.73
C MET A 115 -27.13 16.92 10.70
N GLN A 116 -26.02 16.25 10.99
CA GLN A 116 -25.99 15.14 11.95
C GLN A 116 -26.41 15.55 13.35
N LYS A 117 -25.99 16.72 13.84
CA LYS A 117 -26.45 17.24 15.15
C LYS A 117 -27.98 17.37 15.20
N LYS A 118 -28.62 17.81 14.11
CA LYS A 118 -30.10 17.87 14.01
C LYS A 118 -30.73 16.48 14.01
N ASN A 119 -30.13 15.54 13.27
CA ASN A 119 -30.60 14.16 13.19
C ASN A 119 -30.48 13.42 14.53
N GLU A 120 -29.41 13.66 15.29
CA GLU A 120 -29.24 13.15 16.65
C GLU A 120 -30.34 13.63 17.58
N PHE A 121 -30.62 14.94 17.59
CA PHE A 121 -31.66 15.51 18.45
C PHE A 121 -33.00 14.82 18.19
N LEU A 122 -33.36 14.66 16.92
CA LEU A 122 -34.57 13.94 16.54
C LEU A 122 -34.51 12.47 16.96
N GLY A 123 -33.42 11.76 16.70
CA GLY A 123 -33.27 10.35 17.06
C GLY A 123 -33.40 10.10 18.57
N ASN A 124 -32.84 10.97 19.39
CA ASN A 124 -32.98 10.89 20.85
C ASN A 124 -34.43 11.13 21.28
N PHE A 125 -35.12 12.11 20.69
CA PHE A 125 -36.55 12.32 20.91
C PHE A 125 -37.40 11.12 20.48
N LEU A 126 -37.09 10.51 19.34
CA LEU A 126 -37.79 9.30 18.89
C LEU A 126 -37.53 8.11 19.80
N GLY A 127 -36.32 8.01 20.38
CA GLY A 127 -35.99 6.98 21.36
C GLY A 127 -36.81 7.09 22.65
N THR A 128 -37.16 8.30 23.10
CA THR A 128 -38.05 8.45 24.27
C THR A 128 -39.49 8.05 23.96
N ILE A 129 -39.96 8.29 22.73
CA ILE A 129 -41.26 7.80 22.25
C ILE A 129 -41.26 6.27 22.17
N GLU A 130 -40.20 5.67 21.60
CA GLU A 130 -40.03 4.22 21.45
C GLU A 130 -40.10 3.51 22.81
N ALA A 131 -39.36 4.05 23.79
CA ALA A 131 -39.25 3.52 25.14
C ALA A 131 -40.45 3.87 26.04
N SER A 132 -41.39 4.69 25.56
CA SER A 132 -42.58 5.08 26.33
C SER A 132 -43.54 3.91 26.55
N LYS A 133 -44.42 4.05 27.55
CA LYS A 133 -45.51 3.09 27.82
C LYS A 133 -46.74 3.29 26.92
N LEU A 134 -46.63 4.11 25.87
CA LEU A 134 -47.75 4.37 24.96
C LEU A 134 -48.17 3.10 24.20
N PRO A 135 -49.46 2.95 23.85
CA PRO A 135 -49.94 1.91 22.95
C PRO A 135 -49.12 1.85 21.66
N ARG A 136 -48.92 0.64 21.13
CA ARG A 136 -48.08 0.39 19.94
C ARG A 136 -48.45 1.29 18.75
N ALA A 137 -49.75 1.48 18.50
CA ALA A 137 -50.25 2.34 17.42
C ALA A 137 -49.82 3.82 17.59
N LEU A 138 -49.88 4.35 18.82
CA LEU A 138 -49.50 5.73 19.12
C LEU A 138 -47.98 5.94 19.07
N ARG A 139 -47.19 4.99 19.57
CA ARG A 139 -45.73 5.02 19.40
C ARG A 139 -45.35 5.03 17.93
N TRP A 140 -46.02 4.19 17.13
CA TRP A 140 -45.77 4.15 15.69
C TRP A 140 -46.13 5.47 15.00
N GLN A 141 -47.28 6.07 15.30
CA GLN A 141 -47.64 7.38 14.74
C GLN A 141 -46.64 8.48 15.15
N GLY A 142 -46.23 8.48 16.43
CA GLY A 142 -45.24 9.42 16.96
C GLY A 142 -43.85 9.30 16.33
N ILE A 143 -43.47 8.10 15.86
CA ILE A 143 -42.21 7.88 15.14
C ILE A 143 -42.35 8.16 13.63
N ARG A 144 -43.43 7.67 13.02
CA ARG A 144 -43.63 7.73 11.56
C ARG A 144 -43.68 9.16 11.03
N ILE A 145 -44.39 10.07 11.71
CA ILE A 145 -44.59 11.44 11.23
C ILE A 145 -43.27 12.23 11.20
N PRO A 146 -42.48 12.29 12.30
CA PRO A 146 -41.19 12.96 12.27
C PRO A 146 -40.20 12.31 11.31
N GLU A 147 -40.18 10.98 11.20
CA GLU A 147 -39.36 10.27 10.20
C GLU A 147 -39.71 10.66 8.76
N TYR A 148 -41.01 10.74 8.45
CA TYR A 148 -41.48 11.18 7.14
C TYR A 148 -41.03 12.61 6.84
N LEU A 149 -41.19 13.54 7.80
CA LEU A 149 -40.76 14.92 7.65
C LEU A 149 -39.24 15.04 7.47
N ARG A 150 -38.46 14.28 8.26
CA ARG A 150 -37.00 14.20 8.13
C ARG A 150 -36.59 13.72 6.73
N ARG A 151 -37.13 12.59 6.26
CA ARG A 151 -36.85 12.06 4.91
C ARG A 151 -37.26 13.02 3.82
N ARG A 152 -38.42 13.68 3.96
CA ARG A 152 -38.89 14.68 3.00
C ARG A 152 -37.95 15.88 2.93
N SER A 153 -37.38 16.30 4.06
CA SER A 153 -36.37 17.36 4.11
C SER A 153 -35.07 16.95 3.41
N LEU A 154 -34.56 15.74 3.71
CA LEU A 154 -33.34 15.20 3.09
C LEU A 154 -33.49 14.96 1.57
N ARG A 155 -34.70 14.63 1.08
CA ARG A 155 -34.98 14.52 -0.36
C ARG A 155 -35.02 15.87 -1.09
N LYS A 156 -35.06 16.98 -0.36
CA LYS A 156 -35.01 18.35 -0.90
C LYS A 156 -33.66 19.02 -0.65
N LEU A 157 -32.67 18.25 -0.21
CA LEU A 157 -31.37 18.77 0.15
C LEU A 157 -30.69 19.35 -1.10
N THR A 158 -30.25 20.60 -0.99
CA THR A 158 -29.44 21.27 -1.99
C THR A 158 -28.03 21.38 -1.45
N GLY A 159 -27.03 21.00 -2.24
CA GLY A 159 -25.63 21.02 -1.82
C GLY A 159 -24.70 20.98 -3.02
N LEU A 160 -23.54 20.34 -2.86
CA LEU A 160 -22.57 20.14 -3.92
C LEU A 160 -23.10 19.18 -4.99
N GLU A 161 -22.37 19.15 -6.12
CA GLU A 161 -22.61 18.23 -7.22
C GLU A 161 -22.81 16.79 -6.71
N ASN A 162 -23.82 16.12 -7.25
CA ASN A 162 -24.31 14.86 -6.73
C ASN A 162 -23.55 13.64 -7.30
N THR A 163 -22.29 13.80 -7.67
CA THR A 163 -21.43 12.76 -8.23
C THR A 163 -20.46 12.28 -7.16
N ALA A 164 -20.48 10.97 -6.87
CA ALA A 164 -19.54 10.34 -5.95
C ALA A 164 -18.32 9.79 -6.68
N ASP A 165 -17.13 10.05 -6.16
CA ASP A 165 -15.86 9.56 -6.70
C ASP A 165 -15.45 8.22 -6.08
N ALA A 166 -15.93 7.92 -4.87
CA ALA A 166 -15.68 6.65 -4.20
C ALA A 166 -16.78 6.25 -3.20
N PHE A 167 -16.87 4.95 -2.92
CA PHE A 167 -17.54 4.40 -1.75
C PHE A 167 -16.47 3.95 -0.74
N LEU A 168 -16.57 4.44 0.48
CA LEU A 168 -15.60 4.20 1.55
C LEU A 168 -16.19 3.26 2.60
N PHE A 169 -15.43 2.23 2.97
CA PHE A 169 -15.72 1.36 4.09
C PHE A 169 -14.52 1.29 5.03
N GLN A 170 -14.74 1.51 6.33
CA GLN A 170 -13.78 1.24 7.39
C GLN A 170 -14.50 0.59 8.56
N GLY A 171 -13.99 -0.52 9.06
CA GLY A 171 -14.61 -1.25 10.16
C GLY A 171 -13.72 -2.31 10.82
N TYR A 172 -14.26 -2.93 11.86
CA TYR A 172 -13.65 -4.04 12.58
C TYR A 172 -14.60 -5.24 12.62
N SER A 173 -14.15 -6.39 12.14
CA SER A 173 -14.87 -7.66 12.17
C SER A 173 -14.52 -8.47 13.42
N TYR A 174 -15.56 -8.98 14.08
CA TYR A 174 -15.43 -9.87 15.24
C TYR A 174 -15.54 -11.36 14.87
N LEU A 175 -15.72 -11.67 13.59
CA LEU A 175 -15.70 -13.06 13.10
C LEU A 175 -14.25 -13.55 12.94
N GLU A 176 -14.06 -14.84 13.19
CA GLU A 176 -12.77 -15.53 13.02
C GLU A 176 -12.50 -15.92 11.55
N GLU A 177 -13.54 -15.93 10.72
CA GLU A 177 -13.46 -16.26 9.30
C GLU A 177 -13.70 -15.03 8.42
N SER A 178 -13.02 -14.99 7.27
CA SER A 178 -13.25 -13.96 6.26
C SER A 178 -14.56 -14.18 5.51
N TYR A 179 -15.22 -13.10 5.11
CA TYR A 179 -16.46 -13.17 4.33
C TYR A 179 -16.61 -11.96 3.42
N ARG A 180 -17.62 -11.99 2.55
CA ARG A 180 -17.91 -10.87 1.64
C ARG A 180 -19.05 -10.02 2.16
N LEU A 181 -18.84 -8.72 2.21
CA LEU A 181 -19.85 -7.72 2.50
C LEU A 181 -20.32 -7.11 1.17
N ILE A 182 -21.56 -7.38 0.81
CA ILE A 182 -22.16 -6.96 -0.46
C ILE A 182 -22.67 -5.53 -0.34
N VAL A 183 -22.33 -4.69 -1.33
CA VAL A 183 -22.92 -3.35 -1.54
C VAL A 183 -23.72 -3.41 -2.84
N GLU A 184 -25.00 -3.08 -2.77
CA GLU A 184 -25.89 -3.20 -3.93
C GLU A 184 -26.81 -1.98 -4.05
N ILE A 185 -26.94 -1.45 -5.26
CA ILE A 185 -27.79 -0.31 -5.61
C ILE A 185 -29.02 -0.81 -6.35
N TYR A 186 -30.19 -0.32 -5.96
CA TYR A 186 -31.47 -0.63 -6.58
C TYR A 186 -32.12 0.65 -7.11
N ASP A 187 -32.59 0.60 -8.35
CA ASP A 187 -33.63 1.51 -8.86
C ASP A 187 -34.98 0.85 -8.60
N ASP A 188 -35.70 1.36 -7.60
CA ASP A 188 -36.95 0.83 -7.08
C ASP A 188 -36.85 -0.65 -6.63
N HIS A 189 -37.08 -1.59 -7.54
CA HIS A 189 -37.06 -3.03 -7.29
C HIS A 189 -35.98 -3.78 -8.09
N THR A 190 -35.23 -3.09 -8.94
CA THR A 190 -34.26 -3.71 -9.85
C THR A 190 -32.83 -3.42 -9.38
N PRO A 191 -31.97 -4.44 -9.19
CA PRO A 191 -30.56 -4.21 -8.91
C PRO A 191 -29.88 -3.62 -10.15
N VAL A 192 -29.26 -2.45 -10.01
CA VAL A 192 -28.63 -1.70 -11.10
C VAL A 192 -27.10 -1.65 -10.98
N TRP A 193 -26.56 -1.88 -9.78
CA TRP A 193 -25.12 -1.98 -9.55
C TRP A 193 -24.84 -2.81 -8.31
N LYS A 194 -23.76 -3.59 -8.32
CA LYS A 194 -23.36 -4.46 -7.21
C LYS A 194 -21.85 -4.57 -7.14
N THR A 195 -21.32 -4.59 -5.92
CA THR A 195 -19.94 -4.94 -5.63
C THR A 195 -19.86 -5.69 -4.31
N ALA A 196 -18.67 -6.19 -3.97
CA ALA A 196 -18.41 -6.86 -2.71
C ALA A 196 -17.09 -6.40 -2.12
N ILE A 197 -17.07 -6.24 -0.80
CA ILE A 197 -15.87 -5.96 -0.01
C ILE A 197 -15.48 -7.25 0.71
N THR A 198 -14.26 -7.72 0.53
CA THR A 198 -13.72 -8.83 1.32
C THR A 198 -13.41 -8.33 2.72
N ILE A 199 -14.05 -8.90 3.72
CA ILE A 199 -13.87 -8.59 5.14
C ILE A 199 -13.04 -9.70 5.78
N GLN A 200 -11.88 -9.34 6.30
CA GLN A 200 -11.00 -10.19 7.09
C GLN A 200 -11.34 -10.11 8.58
N PRO A 201 -10.96 -11.11 9.40
CA PRO A 201 -10.98 -10.98 10.86
C PRO A 201 -10.20 -9.74 11.32
N GLY A 202 -10.77 -8.95 12.22
CA GLY A 202 -10.14 -7.73 12.70
C GLY A 202 -10.38 -6.50 11.83
N GLU A 203 -9.38 -5.64 11.67
CA GLU A 203 -9.51 -4.33 11.03
C GLU A 203 -9.57 -4.40 9.50
N ASN A 204 -10.45 -3.60 8.88
CA ASN A 204 -10.68 -3.57 7.44
C ASN A 204 -10.87 -2.13 6.93
N ILE A 205 -10.25 -1.82 5.79
CA ILE A 205 -10.43 -0.59 5.01
C ILE A 205 -10.64 -0.96 3.54
N ALA A 206 -11.64 -0.36 2.89
CA ALA A 206 -11.86 -0.48 1.47
C ALA A 206 -12.24 0.87 0.84
N VAL A 207 -11.65 1.15 -0.32
CA VAL A 207 -11.94 2.31 -1.17
C VAL A 207 -12.38 1.80 -2.53
N ILE A 208 -13.63 2.05 -2.91
CA ILE A 208 -14.20 1.60 -4.18
C ILE A 208 -14.40 2.81 -5.08
N SER A 209 -13.52 3.01 -6.05
CA SER A 209 -13.55 4.18 -6.95
C SER A 209 -14.21 3.91 -8.31
N ASN A 210 -14.36 2.64 -8.72
CA ASN A 210 -15.02 2.29 -9.98
C ASN A 210 -16.54 2.26 -9.81
N LEU A 211 -17.13 3.43 -9.59
CA LEU A 211 -18.56 3.62 -9.40
C LEU A 211 -19.28 3.81 -10.73
N SER A 212 -20.48 3.25 -10.86
CA SER A 212 -21.39 3.56 -11.97
C SER A 212 -22.12 4.89 -11.73
N GLU A 213 -22.68 5.48 -12.79
CA GLU A 213 -23.56 6.66 -12.66
C GLU A 213 -24.76 6.40 -11.74
N GLU A 214 -25.24 5.15 -11.69
CA GLU A 214 -26.35 4.72 -10.81
C GLU A 214 -26.01 4.84 -9.32
N CYS A 215 -24.73 4.82 -8.95
CA CYS A 215 -24.27 5.10 -7.58
C CYS A 215 -24.44 6.57 -7.17
N SER A 216 -24.75 7.43 -8.13
CA SER A 216 -24.97 8.87 -7.92
C SER A 216 -26.42 9.29 -8.13
N ARG A 217 -27.27 8.44 -8.70
CA ARG A 217 -28.67 8.75 -9.03
C ARG A 217 -29.53 8.86 -7.76
N ALA A 218 -30.08 10.06 -7.55
CA ALA A 218 -30.91 10.34 -6.39
C ALA A 218 -32.17 9.48 -6.36
N GLY A 219 -32.51 8.94 -5.19
CA GLY A 219 -33.68 8.08 -5.00
C GLY A 219 -33.40 6.59 -5.03
N ASN A 220 -32.29 6.15 -5.65
CA ASN A 220 -31.87 4.75 -5.61
C ASN A 220 -31.62 4.29 -4.17
N LEU A 221 -31.90 3.01 -3.89
CA LEU A 221 -31.67 2.39 -2.59
C LEU A 221 -30.28 1.75 -2.57
N VAL A 222 -29.58 1.90 -1.46
CA VAL A 222 -28.31 1.22 -1.20
C VAL A 222 -28.56 0.16 -0.14
N LYS A 223 -28.19 -1.09 -0.41
CA LYS A 223 -28.21 -2.19 0.56
C LYS A 223 -26.78 -2.65 0.86
N LEU A 224 -26.50 -2.89 2.13
CA LEU A 224 -25.25 -3.45 2.63
C LEU A 224 -25.56 -4.70 3.47
N TYR A 225 -25.00 -5.85 3.11
CA TYR A 225 -25.27 -7.10 3.81
C TYR A 225 -24.14 -8.14 3.67
N PRO A 226 -23.88 -8.96 4.70
CA PRO A 226 -22.99 -10.11 4.56
C PRO A 226 -23.55 -11.12 3.55
N GLU A 227 -22.68 -11.65 2.69
CA GLU A 227 -23.03 -12.68 1.73
C GLU A 227 -23.50 -13.96 2.44
N ASN A 228 -24.28 -14.80 1.74
CA ASN A 228 -24.76 -16.09 2.24
C ASN A 228 -25.60 -16.03 3.53
N ASN A 229 -26.20 -14.87 3.81
CA ASN A 229 -27.01 -14.63 5.01
C ASN A 229 -26.23 -14.80 6.32
N LEU A 230 -24.92 -14.56 6.28
CA LEU A 230 -24.04 -14.66 7.43
C LEU A 230 -24.46 -13.67 8.54
N GLU A 231 -24.49 -14.15 9.77
CA GLU A 231 -24.80 -13.34 10.96
C GLU A 231 -23.54 -12.63 11.48
N ALA A 232 -23.00 -11.72 10.66
CA ALA A 232 -21.75 -11.03 10.96
C ALA A 232 -21.88 -10.01 12.09
N GLU A 233 -20.78 -9.80 12.83
CA GLU A 233 -20.66 -8.79 13.88
C GLU A 233 -19.53 -7.82 13.56
N LEU A 234 -19.86 -6.53 13.48
CA LEU A 234 -18.99 -5.49 12.96
C LEU A 234 -19.10 -4.19 13.77
N ASP A 235 -17.97 -3.52 13.96
CA ASP A 235 -17.94 -2.08 14.15
C ASP A 235 -17.70 -1.39 12.80
N ILE A 236 -18.46 -0.35 12.49
CA ILE A 236 -18.40 0.41 11.25
C ILE A 236 -18.08 1.87 11.59
N LEU A 237 -16.97 2.37 11.06
CA LEU A 237 -16.51 3.76 11.22
C LEU A 237 -16.83 4.61 10.00
N TRP A 238 -16.71 4.03 8.80
CA TRP A 238 -17.10 4.63 7.52
C TRP A 238 -17.91 3.64 6.69
N CYS A 239 -18.98 4.11 6.07
CA CYS A 239 -19.81 3.34 5.15
C CYS A 239 -20.61 4.32 4.27
N ASP A 240 -19.90 5.12 3.48
CA ASP A 240 -20.45 6.33 2.87
C ASP A 240 -19.92 6.54 1.44
N PHE A 241 -20.75 7.13 0.58
CA PHE A 241 -20.32 7.66 -0.71
C PHE A 241 -19.68 9.03 -0.52
N VAL A 242 -18.53 9.26 -1.14
CA VAL A 242 -17.74 10.48 -0.96
C VAL A 242 -17.30 11.09 -2.29
N LYS A 243 -17.03 12.39 -2.25
CA LYS A 243 -16.33 13.14 -3.28
C LYS A 243 -14.92 13.44 -2.79
N GLY A 244 -13.96 13.45 -3.70
CA GLY A 244 -12.56 13.65 -3.39
C GLY A 244 -11.65 12.81 -4.26
N GLU A 245 -10.39 12.72 -3.86
CA GLU A 245 -9.38 12.01 -4.62
C GLU A 245 -8.70 10.98 -3.75
N SER A 246 -8.37 9.82 -4.33
CA SER A 246 -7.45 8.91 -3.65
C SER A 246 -6.17 9.70 -3.39
N ILE A 247 -5.69 9.67 -2.14
CA ILE A 247 -4.37 10.22 -1.82
C ILE A 247 -3.42 9.30 -2.55
N THR A 248 -2.96 9.77 -3.73
CA THR A 248 -2.28 9.00 -4.78
C THR A 248 -1.79 7.66 -4.25
N ALA A 249 -2.56 6.61 -4.55
CA ALA A 249 -2.00 5.26 -4.64
C ALA A 249 -0.64 5.42 -5.32
N GLU A 250 0.43 5.10 -4.61
CA GLU A 250 1.77 5.23 -5.18
C GLU A 250 1.74 4.54 -6.56
N LYS A 251 2.14 5.25 -7.61
CA LYS A 251 2.16 4.63 -8.94
C LYS A 251 3.32 3.64 -8.99
N PRO A 252 3.19 2.52 -9.71
CA PRO A 252 4.33 1.66 -9.95
C PRO A 252 5.52 2.44 -10.50
N ALA A 253 6.74 2.09 -10.07
CA ALA A 253 7.97 2.68 -10.58
C ALA A 253 8.06 2.47 -12.09
N ALA A 254 8.65 3.42 -12.84
CA ALA A 254 8.73 3.32 -14.29
C ALA A 254 9.37 2.03 -14.81
N LYS A 255 10.33 1.46 -14.06
CA LYS A 255 11.03 0.22 -14.42
C LYS A 255 10.95 -0.79 -13.27
N VAL A 256 10.81 -2.06 -13.63
CA VAL A 256 10.78 -3.19 -12.69
C VAL A 256 12.18 -3.47 -12.17
N LYS A 257 12.29 -3.77 -10.88
CA LYS A 257 13.55 -4.20 -10.25
C LYS A 257 13.51 -5.64 -9.79
N CYS A 258 12.34 -6.14 -9.40
CA CYS A 258 12.17 -7.49 -8.90
C CYS A 258 10.85 -8.13 -9.40
N VAL A 259 10.93 -9.38 -9.82
CA VAL A 259 9.76 -10.23 -10.11
C VAL A 259 9.60 -11.25 -9.00
N VAL A 260 8.43 -11.24 -8.37
CA VAL A 260 8.02 -12.18 -7.33
C VAL A 260 7.10 -13.21 -7.97
N TRP A 261 7.50 -14.46 -7.92
CA TRP A 261 6.78 -15.57 -8.54
C TRP A 261 5.96 -16.34 -7.50
N ASP A 262 4.70 -16.61 -7.81
CA ASP A 262 4.04 -17.78 -7.25
C ASP A 262 4.60 -19.07 -7.86
N LEU A 263 4.30 -20.23 -7.27
CA LEU A 263 4.85 -21.51 -7.68
C LEU A 263 3.81 -22.44 -8.31
N ASP A 264 2.83 -22.88 -7.53
CA ASP A 264 1.80 -23.82 -7.99
C ASP A 264 0.94 -23.17 -9.08
N ASN A 265 0.65 -23.92 -10.15
CA ASN A 265 -0.02 -23.43 -11.37
C ASN A 265 0.64 -22.21 -12.06
N THR A 266 1.80 -21.77 -11.58
CA THR A 266 2.52 -20.60 -12.08
C THR A 266 3.86 -21.02 -12.72
N LEU A 267 4.81 -21.48 -11.90
CA LEU A 267 6.09 -21.99 -12.36
C LEU A 267 5.96 -23.38 -12.98
N TRP A 268 5.10 -24.20 -12.42
CA TRP A 268 4.73 -25.53 -12.91
C TRP A 268 3.20 -25.70 -12.91
N ASN A 269 2.72 -26.81 -13.41
CA ASN A 269 1.30 -27.14 -13.41
C ASN A 269 0.95 -28.05 -12.21
N GLY A 270 -0.17 -27.79 -11.55
CA GLY A 270 -0.61 -28.52 -10.36
C GLY A 270 -0.10 -27.94 -9.06
N THR A 271 -0.51 -28.56 -7.95
CA THR A 271 -0.11 -28.17 -6.59
C THR A 271 0.89 -29.16 -6.00
N LEU A 272 1.89 -28.65 -5.29
CA LEU A 272 2.93 -29.47 -4.67
C LEU A 272 2.35 -30.49 -3.67
N VAL A 273 1.36 -30.07 -2.88
CA VAL A 273 0.74 -30.91 -1.83
C VAL A 273 -0.03 -32.10 -2.40
N GLU A 274 -0.60 -31.97 -3.60
CA GLU A 274 -1.37 -33.03 -4.26
C GLU A 274 -0.50 -33.96 -5.13
N THR A 275 0.79 -33.63 -5.29
CA THR A 275 1.71 -34.41 -6.13
C THR A 275 2.32 -35.57 -5.33
N GLU A 276 2.06 -36.81 -5.76
CA GLU A 276 2.59 -38.01 -5.08
C GLU A 276 4.12 -38.08 -5.08
N ASP A 277 4.76 -37.76 -6.21
CA ASP A 277 6.22 -37.64 -6.32
C ASP A 277 6.61 -36.22 -6.79
N PRO A 278 7.00 -35.32 -5.86
CA PRO A 278 7.42 -33.96 -6.17
C PRO A 278 8.56 -33.84 -7.19
N MET A 279 9.38 -34.89 -7.35
CA MET A 279 10.50 -34.88 -8.31
C MET A 279 10.05 -35.12 -9.76
N THR A 280 8.77 -35.37 -10.00
CA THR A 280 8.19 -35.45 -11.36
C THR A 280 7.73 -34.11 -11.91
N ILE A 281 7.69 -33.08 -11.07
CA ILE A 281 7.29 -31.72 -11.43
C ILE A 281 8.26 -31.16 -12.48
N MET A 282 7.72 -30.50 -13.51
CA MET A 282 8.48 -29.82 -14.54
C MET A 282 8.02 -28.36 -14.67
N LEU A 283 8.94 -27.48 -15.04
CA LEU A 283 8.61 -26.08 -15.33
C LEU A 283 7.66 -25.97 -16.52
N ASN A 284 6.75 -25.00 -16.46
CA ASN A 284 5.90 -24.64 -17.57
C ASN A 284 6.73 -24.13 -18.76
N PRO A 285 6.33 -24.42 -20.02
CA PRO A 285 7.09 -24.01 -21.20
C PRO A 285 7.28 -22.48 -21.30
N GLY A 286 8.53 -22.03 -21.49
CA GLY A 286 8.87 -20.61 -21.61
C GLY A 286 9.25 -19.92 -20.29
N VAL A 287 8.98 -20.54 -19.14
CA VAL A 287 9.27 -19.93 -17.82
C VAL A 287 10.76 -19.77 -17.62
N ARG A 288 11.56 -20.80 -17.93
CA ARG A 288 13.01 -20.76 -17.76
C ARG A 288 13.65 -19.65 -18.60
N GLU A 289 13.24 -19.55 -19.87
CA GLU A 289 13.76 -18.56 -20.81
C GLU A 289 13.47 -17.14 -20.32
N VAL A 290 12.26 -16.91 -19.78
CA VAL A 290 11.90 -15.62 -19.17
C VAL A 290 12.73 -15.34 -17.92
N MET A 291 12.89 -16.33 -17.03
CA MET A 291 13.72 -16.17 -15.82
C MET A 291 15.19 -15.84 -16.16
N GLU A 292 15.76 -16.51 -17.14
CA GLU A 292 17.14 -16.28 -17.61
C GLU A 292 17.30 -14.88 -18.21
N GLU A 293 16.37 -14.44 -19.05
CA GLU A 293 16.41 -13.10 -19.65
C GLU A 293 16.22 -11.99 -18.60
N LEU A 294 15.31 -12.19 -17.62
CA LEU A 294 15.16 -11.26 -16.50
C LEU A 294 16.47 -11.12 -15.72
N ASP A 295 17.14 -12.24 -15.43
CA ASP A 295 18.43 -12.25 -14.74
C ASP A 295 19.53 -11.54 -15.55
N GLN A 296 19.58 -11.76 -16.88
CA GLN A 296 20.50 -11.06 -17.78
C GLN A 296 20.30 -9.54 -17.79
N ARG A 297 19.05 -9.08 -17.72
CA ARG A 297 18.69 -7.65 -17.58
C ARG A 297 18.91 -7.11 -16.15
N GLY A 298 19.36 -7.96 -15.22
CA GLY A 298 19.53 -7.62 -13.82
C GLY A 298 18.20 -7.25 -13.15
N ILE A 299 17.11 -7.89 -13.56
CA ILE A 299 15.85 -7.89 -12.82
C ILE A 299 15.89 -9.11 -11.91
N ILE A 300 16.03 -8.84 -10.61
CA ILE A 300 16.17 -9.90 -9.61
C ILE A 300 14.84 -10.61 -9.39
N GLN A 301 14.89 -11.81 -8.81
CA GLN A 301 13.72 -12.67 -8.70
C GLN A 301 13.56 -13.17 -7.26
N SER A 302 12.31 -13.39 -6.85
CA SER A 302 11.96 -13.94 -5.54
C SER A 302 10.69 -14.79 -5.66
N VAL A 303 10.28 -15.40 -4.55
CA VAL A 303 9.11 -16.28 -4.47
C VAL A 303 8.14 -15.77 -3.42
N SER A 304 6.84 -15.83 -3.73
CA SER A 304 5.75 -15.65 -2.77
C SER A 304 4.72 -16.75 -2.97
N SER A 305 4.86 -17.86 -2.23
CA SER A 305 4.03 -19.05 -2.40
C SER A 305 3.52 -19.61 -1.08
N LYS A 306 2.27 -20.09 -1.10
CA LYS A 306 1.59 -20.71 0.05
C LYS A 306 1.91 -22.19 0.12
N ASN A 307 3.11 -22.50 0.62
CA ASN A 307 3.64 -23.85 0.70
C ASN A 307 4.55 -24.04 1.92
N ASP A 308 4.96 -25.28 2.17
CA ASP A 308 5.99 -25.60 3.17
C ASP A 308 7.40 -25.38 2.59
N PHE A 309 8.23 -24.63 3.31
CA PHE A 309 9.54 -24.16 2.82
C PHE A 309 10.46 -25.29 2.34
N LYS A 310 10.72 -26.30 3.18
CA LYS A 310 11.69 -27.37 2.89
C LYS A 310 11.38 -28.20 1.64
N PRO A 311 10.17 -28.81 1.50
CA PRO A 311 9.87 -29.61 0.31
C PRO A 311 9.87 -28.75 -0.96
N THR A 312 9.36 -27.53 -0.88
CA THR A 312 9.34 -26.59 -2.01
C THR A 312 10.74 -26.24 -2.50
N MET A 313 11.66 -25.92 -1.59
CA MET A 313 13.04 -25.63 -1.95
C MET A 313 13.73 -26.82 -2.63
N ALA A 314 13.48 -28.04 -2.18
CA ALA A 314 14.04 -29.25 -2.81
C ALA A 314 13.55 -29.42 -4.26
N VAL A 315 12.29 -29.09 -4.55
CA VAL A 315 11.76 -29.09 -5.93
C VAL A 315 12.41 -27.98 -6.76
N LEU A 316 12.54 -26.77 -6.23
CA LEU A 316 13.22 -25.67 -6.95
C LEU A 316 14.69 -25.98 -7.26
N GLU A 317 15.38 -26.69 -6.37
CA GLU A 317 16.74 -27.19 -6.58
C GLU A 317 16.78 -28.28 -7.66
N HIS A 318 15.86 -29.24 -7.62
CA HIS A 318 15.72 -30.28 -8.63
C HIS A 318 15.46 -29.68 -10.03
N LEU A 319 14.60 -28.67 -10.10
CA LEU A 319 14.31 -27.92 -11.31
C LEU A 319 15.47 -27.04 -11.76
N GLY A 320 16.54 -26.88 -10.97
CA GLY A 320 17.69 -26.04 -11.31
C GLY A 320 17.33 -24.56 -11.47
N VAL A 321 16.38 -24.07 -10.66
CA VAL A 321 15.96 -22.65 -10.66
C VAL A 321 16.00 -22.00 -9.27
N ALA A 322 16.23 -22.78 -8.21
CA ALA A 322 16.41 -22.26 -6.86
C ALA A 322 17.42 -21.10 -6.80
N GLU A 323 18.43 -21.12 -7.69
CA GLU A 323 19.48 -20.12 -7.64
C GLU A 323 19.05 -18.69 -8.02
N TYR A 324 17.96 -18.56 -8.78
CA TYR A 324 17.41 -17.26 -9.21
C TYR A 324 16.69 -16.52 -8.08
N PHE A 325 16.21 -17.24 -7.07
CA PHE A 325 15.33 -16.69 -6.05
C PHE A 325 16.10 -16.18 -4.83
N LEU A 326 16.00 -14.87 -4.60
CA LEU A 326 16.55 -14.18 -3.45
C LEU A 326 15.45 -13.97 -2.40
N TYR A 327 15.75 -14.23 -1.12
CA TYR A 327 14.80 -14.07 -0.01
C TYR A 327 13.41 -14.71 -0.25
N PRO A 328 13.31 -15.96 -0.72
CA PRO A 328 12.02 -16.59 -1.04
C PRO A 328 11.10 -16.63 0.20
N GLN A 329 9.86 -16.17 0.03
CA GLN A 329 8.80 -16.24 1.03
C GLN A 329 7.88 -17.42 0.71
N ILE A 330 8.17 -18.56 1.33
CA ILE A 330 7.39 -19.79 1.20
C ILE A 330 6.76 -20.09 2.56
N SER A 331 5.54 -19.62 2.73
CA SER A 331 4.78 -19.71 3.99
C SER A 331 3.28 -19.48 3.74
N TRP A 332 2.46 -19.72 4.75
CA TRP A 332 1.00 -19.54 4.68
C TRP A 332 0.52 -18.09 4.95
N GLU A 333 1.45 -17.13 4.98
CA GLU A 333 1.14 -15.71 5.16
C GLU A 333 0.47 -15.10 3.91
N PRO A 334 -0.28 -13.98 4.04
CA PRO A 334 -0.82 -13.26 2.89
C PRO A 334 0.29 -12.79 1.93
N LYS A 335 0.07 -12.90 0.61
CA LYS A 335 1.10 -12.52 -0.39
C LYS A 335 1.48 -11.05 -0.31
N SER A 336 0.56 -10.17 0.10
CA SER A 336 0.88 -8.75 0.34
C SER A 336 1.96 -8.54 1.41
N ALA A 337 1.98 -9.37 2.46
CA ALA A 337 2.99 -9.33 3.50
C ALA A 337 4.33 -9.90 3.02
N SER A 338 4.28 -11.01 2.27
CA SER A 338 5.45 -11.60 1.62
C SER A 338 6.13 -10.61 0.66
N VAL A 339 5.38 -9.93 -0.19
CA VAL A 339 5.89 -8.91 -1.12
C VAL A 339 6.53 -7.73 -0.37
N GLU A 340 5.92 -7.27 0.73
CA GLU A 340 6.51 -6.22 1.57
C GLU A 340 7.83 -6.68 2.21
N GLN A 341 7.88 -7.90 2.73
CA GLN A 341 9.09 -8.48 3.33
C GLN A 341 10.21 -8.60 2.30
N ILE A 342 9.89 -9.07 1.08
CA ILE A 342 10.85 -9.15 -0.04
C ILE A 342 11.42 -7.76 -0.37
N ALA A 343 10.56 -6.75 -0.49
CA ALA A 343 11.00 -5.38 -0.77
C ALA A 343 11.96 -4.85 0.31
N LYS A 344 11.66 -5.11 1.59
CA LYS A 344 12.51 -4.74 2.73
C LYS A 344 13.86 -5.48 2.70
N SER A 345 13.85 -6.80 2.55
CA SER A 345 15.07 -7.62 2.51
C SER A 345 15.98 -7.28 1.33
N LEU A 346 15.39 -6.93 0.18
CA LEU A 346 16.14 -6.49 -1.01
C LEU A 346 16.53 -5.00 -0.97
N ASN A 347 16.05 -4.24 0.02
CA ASN A 347 16.23 -2.80 0.13
C ASN A 347 15.89 -2.06 -1.18
N ILE A 348 14.70 -2.35 -1.73
CA ILE A 348 14.14 -1.70 -2.91
C ILE A 348 12.74 -1.18 -2.63
N GLY A 349 12.30 -0.17 -3.39
CA GLY A 349 10.94 0.34 -3.28
C GLY A 349 9.92 -0.72 -3.68
N ILE A 350 8.85 -0.86 -2.90
CA ILE A 350 7.75 -1.80 -3.17
C ILE A 350 7.04 -1.50 -4.50
N ASP A 351 7.08 -0.23 -4.94
CA ASP A 351 6.61 0.23 -6.25
C ASP A 351 7.39 -0.36 -7.45
N ALA A 352 8.57 -0.95 -7.21
CA ALA A 352 9.41 -1.56 -8.25
C ALA A 352 9.26 -3.09 -8.34
N LEU A 353 8.32 -3.67 -7.59
CA LEU A 353 8.02 -5.11 -7.60
C LEU A 353 6.87 -5.44 -8.54
N VAL A 354 6.95 -6.65 -9.09
CA VAL A 354 5.89 -7.31 -9.84
C VAL A 354 5.55 -8.62 -9.12
N LEU A 355 4.27 -8.95 -8.98
CA LEU A 355 3.81 -10.28 -8.60
C LEU A 355 3.23 -11.00 -9.84
N ILE A 356 3.68 -12.25 -10.07
CA ILE A 356 3.08 -13.16 -11.05
C ILE A 356 2.39 -14.27 -10.27
N ASP A 357 1.11 -14.48 -10.55
CA ASP A 357 0.25 -15.39 -9.79
C ASP A 357 -0.87 -15.89 -10.69
N ASP A 358 -1.27 -17.17 -10.60
CA ASP A 358 -2.36 -17.74 -11.38
C ASP A 358 -3.73 -17.22 -10.89
N THR A 359 -3.83 -16.94 -9.60
CA THR A 359 -5.09 -16.71 -8.92
C THR A 359 -5.42 -15.22 -8.85
N ASN A 360 -6.49 -14.82 -9.55
CA ASN A 360 -6.97 -13.42 -9.53
C ASN A 360 -7.26 -12.89 -8.12
N PHE A 361 -7.69 -13.76 -7.19
CA PHE A 361 -7.88 -13.37 -5.78
C PHE A 361 -6.58 -12.89 -5.13
N GLU A 362 -5.47 -13.61 -5.29
CA GLU A 362 -4.18 -13.23 -4.70
C GLU A 362 -3.64 -11.94 -5.32
N ARG A 363 -3.75 -11.79 -6.65
CA ARG A 363 -3.39 -10.54 -7.35
C ARG A 363 -4.16 -9.34 -6.82
N GLN A 364 -5.49 -9.46 -6.70
CA GLN A 364 -6.33 -8.39 -6.16
C GLN A 364 -6.05 -8.12 -4.68
N GLN A 365 -5.73 -9.16 -3.90
CA GLN A 365 -5.35 -9.02 -2.50
C GLN A 365 -4.10 -8.14 -2.36
N VAL A 366 -3.04 -8.42 -3.13
CA VAL A 366 -1.82 -7.59 -3.12
C VAL A 366 -2.12 -6.16 -3.58
N GLN A 367 -2.88 -5.97 -4.66
CA GLN A 367 -3.22 -4.63 -5.15
C GLN A 367 -4.09 -3.82 -4.19
N SER A 368 -4.91 -4.47 -3.37
CA SER A 368 -5.73 -3.80 -2.35
C SER A 368 -4.89 -3.20 -1.22
N VAL A 369 -3.79 -3.86 -0.87
CA VAL A 369 -2.86 -3.42 0.18
C VAL A 369 -1.81 -2.48 -0.39
N TRP A 370 -1.25 -2.84 -1.54
CA TRP A 370 -0.15 -2.18 -2.24
C TRP A 370 -0.51 -1.86 -3.70
N PRO A 371 -1.29 -0.80 -3.96
CA PRO A 371 -1.67 -0.38 -5.32
C PRO A 371 -0.48 -0.10 -6.26
N GLN A 372 0.70 0.18 -5.70
CA GLN A 372 1.94 0.42 -6.43
C GLN A 372 2.63 -0.86 -6.95
N VAL A 373 2.22 -2.04 -6.48
CA VAL A 373 2.76 -3.32 -6.94
C VAL A 373 2.04 -3.72 -8.22
N ARG A 374 2.81 -3.99 -9.28
CA ARG A 374 2.23 -4.54 -10.52
C ARG A 374 1.88 -6.00 -10.29
N THR A 375 0.79 -6.46 -10.89
CA THR A 375 0.44 -7.88 -10.90
C THR A 375 0.15 -8.32 -12.33
N TYR A 376 0.58 -9.53 -12.70
CA TYR A 376 0.29 -10.15 -13.99
C TYR A 376 -0.23 -11.57 -13.79
N ASP A 377 -1.09 -11.97 -14.71
CA ASP A 377 -1.55 -13.35 -14.81
C ASP A 377 -0.47 -14.24 -15.46
N VAL A 378 -0.49 -15.54 -15.16
CA VAL A 378 0.44 -16.52 -15.73
C VAL A 378 0.39 -16.58 -17.26
N THR A 379 -0.75 -16.23 -17.85
CA THR A 379 -0.92 -16.16 -19.32
C THR A 379 -0.06 -15.06 -19.96
N GLU A 380 0.37 -14.06 -19.19
CA GLU A 380 1.13 -12.91 -19.69
C GLU A 380 2.65 -13.11 -19.61
N ILE A 381 3.14 -14.21 -19.01
CA ILE A 381 4.57 -14.45 -18.72
C ILE A 381 5.45 -14.25 -19.97
N LYS A 382 5.02 -14.77 -21.12
CA LYS A 382 5.79 -14.70 -22.37
C LYS A 382 5.92 -13.29 -22.94
N GLU A 383 4.97 -12.42 -22.65
CA GLU A 383 4.91 -11.06 -23.15
C GLU A 383 5.57 -10.06 -22.18
N LEU A 384 5.97 -10.48 -20.98
CA LEU A 384 6.55 -9.60 -19.96
C LEU A 384 7.80 -8.88 -20.49
N LEU A 385 8.65 -9.60 -21.22
CA LEU A 385 9.94 -9.10 -21.69
C LEU A 385 9.81 -7.99 -22.75
N ASP A 386 8.67 -7.91 -23.43
CA ASP A 386 8.39 -6.91 -24.46
C ASP A 386 7.80 -5.61 -23.89
N ARG A 387 7.46 -5.61 -22.59
CA ARG A 387 6.81 -4.46 -21.96
C ARG A 387 7.83 -3.37 -21.59
N PRO A 388 7.48 -2.08 -21.76
CA PRO A 388 8.39 -0.97 -21.49
C PRO A 388 8.97 -0.95 -20.06
N GLU A 389 8.23 -1.45 -19.07
CA GLU A 389 8.68 -1.51 -17.69
C GLU A 389 9.77 -2.57 -17.42
N PHE A 390 9.93 -3.57 -18.31
CA PHE A 390 10.98 -4.60 -18.27
C PHE A 390 12.16 -4.33 -19.22
N ASP A 391 12.05 -3.27 -20.04
CA ASP A 391 13.14 -2.80 -20.89
C ASP A 391 14.16 -2.03 -20.05
N VAL A 392 15.24 -2.70 -19.63
CA VAL A 392 16.28 -2.15 -18.76
C VAL A 392 17.66 -2.43 -19.38
N PRO A 393 18.59 -1.47 -19.38
CA PRO A 393 19.93 -1.68 -19.95
C PRO A 393 20.65 -2.90 -19.35
N ALA A 394 21.06 -3.81 -20.22
CA ALA A 394 21.84 -4.99 -19.86
C ALA A 394 23.34 -4.67 -19.88
N THR A 395 23.89 -4.31 -18.72
CA THR A 395 25.33 -4.09 -18.49
C THR A 395 26.00 -5.35 -17.94
N ALA A 396 27.34 -5.38 -17.88
CA ALA A 396 28.06 -6.46 -17.19
C ALA A 396 27.62 -6.58 -15.71
N GLU A 397 27.38 -5.46 -15.04
CA GLU A 397 26.87 -5.38 -13.67
C GLU A 397 25.41 -5.79 -13.54
N SER A 398 24.58 -5.59 -14.57
CA SER A 398 23.22 -6.14 -14.60
C SER A 398 23.24 -7.66 -14.54
N ARG A 399 24.11 -8.31 -15.33
CA ARG A 399 24.26 -9.78 -15.36
C ARG A 399 24.79 -10.36 -14.04
N ASN A 400 25.68 -9.64 -13.34
CA ASN A 400 26.23 -10.09 -12.06
C ASN A 400 25.37 -9.72 -10.84
N ARG A 401 24.20 -9.13 -11.03
CA ARG A 401 23.41 -8.54 -9.95
C ARG A 401 22.93 -9.55 -8.91
N ARG A 402 22.48 -10.72 -9.36
CA ARG A 402 22.02 -11.79 -8.49
C ARG A 402 23.14 -12.26 -7.55
N ALA A 403 24.35 -12.42 -8.07
CA ALA A 403 25.52 -12.80 -7.28
C ALA A 403 25.82 -11.75 -6.20
N MET A 404 25.75 -10.45 -6.53
CA MET A 404 25.96 -9.37 -5.57
C MET A 404 24.95 -9.38 -4.42
N TYR A 405 23.66 -9.64 -4.72
CA TYR A 405 22.63 -9.76 -3.68
C TYR A 405 22.82 -10.99 -2.80
N ARG A 406 23.29 -12.11 -3.35
CA ARG A 406 23.63 -13.31 -2.57
C ARG A 406 24.79 -13.07 -1.60
N ALA A 407 25.82 -12.37 -2.04
CA ALA A 407 26.92 -11.96 -1.16
C ALA A 407 26.39 -11.09 0.00
N GLU A 408 25.44 -10.18 -0.28
CA GLU A 408 24.77 -9.37 0.75
C GLU A 408 23.95 -10.22 1.73
N GLU A 409 23.19 -11.21 1.25
CA GLU A 409 22.42 -12.13 2.09
C GLU A 409 23.32 -12.94 3.04
N GLN A 410 24.45 -13.44 2.54
CA GLN A 410 25.44 -14.14 3.35
C GLN A 410 26.03 -13.22 4.42
N ARG A 411 26.39 -11.99 4.07
CA ARG A 411 26.88 -10.98 5.00
C ARG A 411 25.86 -10.67 6.10
N ASN A 412 24.61 -10.44 5.72
CA ASN A 412 23.51 -10.17 6.65
C ASN A 412 23.29 -11.34 7.61
N THR A 413 23.35 -12.58 7.11
CA THR A 413 23.21 -13.78 7.95
C THR A 413 24.33 -13.84 9.00
N LEU A 414 25.57 -13.54 8.61
CA LEU A 414 26.71 -13.51 9.54
C LEU A 414 26.59 -12.39 10.57
N MET A 415 26.13 -11.20 10.16
CA MET A 415 25.85 -10.08 11.08
C MET A 415 24.86 -10.49 12.18
N HIS A 416 23.73 -11.09 11.80
CA HIS A 416 22.68 -11.49 12.75
C HIS A 416 23.11 -12.64 13.67
N SER A 417 23.94 -13.57 13.18
CA SER A 417 24.37 -14.74 13.95
C SER A 417 25.33 -14.44 15.10
N LYS A 418 26.05 -13.31 15.06
CA LYS A 418 27.19 -13.05 15.97
C LYS A 418 26.93 -12.03 17.08
N HIS A 419 25.73 -11.45 17.23
CA HIS A 419 25.43 -10.39 18.21
C HIS A 419 26.52 -9.31 18.31
N THR A 420 27.17 -8.98 17.19
CA THR A 420 28.31 -8.05 17.15
C THR A 420 27.80 -6.64 16.91
N ASP A 421 28.47 -5.63 17.48
CA ASP A 421 28.22 -4.23 17.11
C ASP A 421 28.42 -4.05 15.59
N ILE A 422 27.53 -3.30 14.95
CA ILE A 422 27.48 -3.14 13.49
C ILE A 422 28.76 -2.47 13.00
N LEU A 423 29.26 -1.47 13.72
CA LEU A 423 30.49 -0.75 13.36
C LEU A 423 31.70 -1.68 13.41
N ASP A 424 31.82 -2.49 14.47
CA ASP A 424 32.90 -3.48 14.60
C ASP A 424 32.87 -4.53 13.48
N PHE A 425 31.67 -4.92 13.04
CA PHE A 425 31.53 -5.84 11.91
C PHE A 425 31.96 -5.20 10.59
N LEU A 426 31.53 -3.96 10.31
CA LEU A 426 31.90 -3.23 9.10
C LEU A 426 33.41 -3.04 9.00
N CYS A 427 34.09 -2.66 10.09
CA CYS A 427 35.54 -2.56 10.13
C CYS A 427 36.23 -3.88 9.77
N LYS A 428 35.68 -5.02 10.19
CA LYS A 428 36.22 -6.36 9.88
C LYS A 428 35.97 -6.82 8.45
N CYS A 429 35.05 -6.18 7.71
CA CYS A 429 34.79 -6.53 6.32
C CYS A 429 35.89 -6.04 5.38
N ASN A 430 36.78 -5.14 5.83
CA ASN A 430 37.85 -4.54 5.02
C ASN A 430 37.31 -3.92 3.72
N LEU A 431 36.27 -3.08 3.84
CA LEU A 431 35.65 -2.43 2.70
C LEU A 431 36.63 -1.43 2.06
N LYS A 432 36.89 -1.64 0.76
CA LYS A 432 37.77 -0.81 -0.07
C LYS A 432 36.95 -0.02 -1.08
N LEU A 433 37.28 1.24 -1.23
CA LEU A 433 36.70 2.17 -2.19
C LEU A 433 37.77 2.55 -3.22
N HIS A 434 37.48 2.35 -4.50
CA HIS A 434 38.34 2.79 -5.59
C HIS A 434 37.60 3.88 -6.38
N VAL A 435 38.20 5.07 -6.49
CA VAL A 435 37.61 6.26 -7.13
C VAL A 435 38.38 6.58 -8.41
N PHE A 436 37.67 6.70 -9.52
CA PHE A 436 38.29 6.89 -10.84
C PHE A 436 37.41 7.74 -11.75
N ASN A 437 37.98 8.24 -12.85
CA ASN A 437 37.21 8.93 -13.89
C ASN A 437 36.67 7.92 -14.91
N PRO A 438 35.35 7.84 -15.18
CA PRO A 438 34.81 6.93 -16.20
C PRO A 438 35.25 7.39 -17.59
N THR A 439 36.02 6.56 -18.29
CA THR A 439 36.59 6.91 -19.61
C THR A 439 36.19 5.94 -20.71
N THR A 440 35.89 4.69 -20.35
CA THR A 440 35.43 3.67 -21.30
C THR A 440 33.92 3.74 -21.51
N GLU A 441 33.44 3.27 -22.66
CA GLU A 441 32.00 3.26 -22.96
C GLU A 441 31.21 2.37 -22.00
N ASP A 442 31.79 1.26 -21.52
CA ASP A 442 31.15 0.38 -20.54
C ASP A 442 30.99 1.08 -19.17
N GLU A 443 32.01 1.81 -18.72
CA GLU A 443 31.94 2.60 -17.48
C GLU A 443 30.89 3.70 -17.57
N LYS A 444 30.87 4.45 -18.68
CA LYS A 444 29.88 5.51 -18.92
C LYS A 444 28.46 4.97 -18.96
N LEU A 445 28.24 3.86 -19.67
CA LEU A 445 26.94 3.19 -19.73
C LEU A 445 26.48 2.75 -18.33
N ARG A 446 27.40 2.28 -17.50
CA ARG A 446 27.12 1.90 -16.11
C ARG A 446 26.79 3.11 -15.23
N CYS A 447 27.49 4.23 -15.39
CA CYS A 447 27.18 5.49 -14.71
C CYS A 447 25.78 6.00 -15.10
N TYR A 448 25.42 5.91 -16.39
CA TYR A 448 24.08 6.22 -16.89
C TYR A 448 23.01 5.34 -16.21
N GLU A 449 23.24 4.02 -16.19
CA GLU A 449 22.34 3.06 -15.55
C GLU A 449 22.10 3.39 -14.07
N LEU A 450 23.15 3.79 -13.34
CA LEU A 450 23.07 4.20 -11.93
C LEU A 450 22.17 5.42 -11.72
N ILE A 451 22.32 6.46 -12.54
CA ILE A 451 21.52 7.68 -12.44
C ILE A 451 20.04 7.39 -12.73
N VAL A 452 19.75 6.61 -13.77
CA VAL A 452 18.37 6.29 -14.18
C VAL A 452 17.65 5.35 -13.20
N ARG A 453 18.38 4.38 -12.62
CA ARG A 453 17.80 3.34 -11.77
C ARG A 453 17.74 3.72 -10.28
N THR A 454 18.54 4.70 -9.85
CA THR A 454 18.64 5.11 -8.45
C THR A 454 17.73 6.30 -8.16
N ASN A 455 16.78 6.11 -7.24
CA ASN A 455 15.88 7.18 -6.79
C ASN A 455 16.10 7.57 -5.31
N GLN A 456 16.53 6.64 -4.45
CA GLN A 456 16.64 6.87 -3.01
C GLN A 456 17.93 7.60 -2.61
N LEU A 457 18.99 7.36 -3.38
CA LEU A 457 20.34 7.88 -3.16
C LEU A 457 20.80 8.66 -4.39
N ASN A 458 19.91 9.52 -4.90
CA ASN A 458 20.14 10.37 -6.06
C ASN A 458 19.84 11.83 -5.68
N MET A 459 20.80 12.71 -6.00
CA MET A 459 20.77 14.13 -5.68
C MET A 459 19.70 14.90 -6.46
N SER A 460 19.64 14.71 -7.78
CA SER A 460 18.84 15.55 -8.68
C SER A 460 17.47 14.94 -8.98
N GLY A 461 17.34 13.61 -8.94
CA GLY A 461 16.13 12.88 -9.31
C GLY A 461 15.78 13.00 -10.80
N LYS A 462 16.65 13.63 -11.61
CA LYS A 462 16.48 13.79 -13.05
C LYS A 462 16.67 12.45 -13.75
N LYS A 463 15.84 12.20 -14.77
CA LYS A 463 15.95 11.02 -15.62
C LYS A 463 16.47 11.44 -16.98
N TYR A 464 17.78 11.29 -17.16
CA TYR A 464 18.41 11.60 -18.43
C TYR A 464 18.08 10.56 -19.50
N THR A 465 17.90 11.05 -20.72
CA THR A 465 18.16 10.29 -21.93
C THR A 465 19.66 10.00 -22.07
N PRO A 466 20.07 9.00 -22.89
CA PRO A 466 21.48 8.76 -23.15
C PRO A 466 22.20 10.01 -23.67
N GLU A 467 21.55 10.79 -24.53
CA GLU A 467 22.12 12.01 -25.12
C GLU A 467 22.34 13.10 -24.08
N GLU A 468 21.35 13.37 -23.21
CA GLU A 468 21.50 14.34 -22.12
C GLU A 468 22.57 13.92 -21.11
N PHE A 469 22.77 12.62 -20.89
CA PHE A 469 23.82 12.14 -19.99
C PHE A 469 25.23 12.36 -20.58
N GLU A 470 25.40 12.26 -21.90
CA GLU A 470 26.67 12.61 -22.54
C GLU A 470 26.98 14.11 -22.41
N GLU A 471 25.95 14.97 -22.44
CA GLU A 471 26.10 16.40 -22.14
C GLU A 471 26.55 16.65 -20.69
N VAL A 472 26.08 15.84 -19.73
CA VAL A 472 26.59 15.86 -18.35
C VAL A 472 28.08 15.51 -18.37
N LEU A 473 28.48 14.40 -18.98
CA LEU A 473 29.87 13.95 -18.97
C LEU A 473 30.84 14.94 -19.64
N THR A 474 30.39 15.68 -20.65
CA THR A 474 31.22 16.60 -21.44
C THR A 474 31.17 18.05 -20.96
N LYS A 475 30.48 18.33 -19.85
CA LYS A 475 30.28 19.68 -19.33
C LYS A 475 31.59 20.37 -18.94
N TYR A 476 31.81 21.56 -19.48
CA TYR A 476 33.01 22.36 -19.22
C TYR A 476 33.13 22.74 -17.73
N ASP A 477 34.36 22.78 -17.21
CA ASP A 477 34.68 23.13 -15.81
C ASP A 477 34.09 22.19 -14.74
N HIS A 478 33.74 20.97 -15.14
CA HIS A 478 33.27 19.93 -14.23
C HIS A 478 34.19 18.71 -14.31
N LYS A 479 34.35 18.03 -13.17
CA LYS A 479 35.06 16.76 -13.05
C LYS A 479 34.05 15.66 -12.77
N ASN A 480 34.14 14.58 -13.53
CA ASN A 480 33.35 13.38 -13.32
C ASN A 480 34.15 12.38 -12.49
N PHE A 481 33.44 11.59 -11.69
CA PHE A 481 34.02 10.44 -11.03
C PHE A 481 33.00 9.31 -10.95
N ALA A 482 33.52 8.10 -10.96
CA ALA A 482 32.83 6.88 -10.65
C ALA A 482 33.58 6.19 -9.51
N PHE A 483 32.90 5.31 -8.79
CA PHE A 483 33.55 4.55 -7.75
C PHE A 483 33.01 3.12 -7.63
N SER A 484 33.92 2.22 -7.29
CA SER A 484 33.64 0.81 -7.06
C SER A 484 34.02 0.42 -5.63
N CYS A 485 33.34 -0.60 -5.11
CA CYS A 485 33.64 -1.16 -3.81
C CYS A 485 34.01 -2.65 -3.89
N ALA A 486 34.84 -3.10 -2.96
CA ALA A 486 35.12 -4.50 -2.72
C ALA A 486 35.29 -4.74 -1.22
N ASP A 487 34.88 -5.91 -0.74
CA ASP A 487 35.15 -6.38 0.63
C ASP A 487 35.51 -7.87 0.65
N ASP A 488 35.73 -8.43 1.84
CA ASP A 488 36.07 -9.83 2.02
C ASP A 488 35.01 -10.83 1.49
N PHE A 489 33.80 -10.35 1.17
CA PHE A 489 32.72 -11.16 0.60
C PHE A 489 32.61 -11.03 -0.92
N GLY A 490 33.30 -10.07 -1.53
CA GLY A 490 33.39 -9.93 -2.99
C GLY A 490 33.38 -8.50 -3.50
N GLU A 491 33.36 -8.39 -4.82
CA GLU A 491 33.32 -7.11 -5.54
C GLU A 491 31.87 -6.65 -5.77
N TYR A 492 31.64 -5.35 -5.61
CA TYR A 492 30.34 -4.73 -5.84
C TYR A 492 30.18 -4.16 -7.26
N GLY A 493 31.29 -4.07 -8.02
CA GLY A 493 31.37 -3.34 -9.28
C GLY A 493 31.23 -1.83 -9.08
N ILE A 494 30.91 -1.11 -10.15
CA ILE A 494 30.67 0.34 -10.08
C ILE A 494 29.36 0.60 -9.33
N VAL A 495 29.47 1.25 -8.18
CA VAL A 495 28.37 1.49 -7.23
C VAL A 495 27.96 2.95 -7.14
N GLY A 496 28.67 3.87 -7.78
CA GLY A 496 28.21 5.25 -7.86
C GLY A 496 28.89 6.08 -8.91
N PHE A 497 28.28 7.22 -9.17
CA PHE A 497 28.73 8.25 -10.10
C PHE A 497 28.44 9.62 -9.49
N GLY A 498 29.32 10.58 -9.74
CA GLY A 498 29.06 11.97 -9.43
C GLY A 498 29.83 12.92 -10.33
N GLN A 499 29.41 14.18 -10.26
CA GLN A 499 30.06 15.29 -10.95
C GLN A 499 30.14 16.47 -9.99
N TYR A 500 31.31 17.11 -9.94
CA TYR A 500 31.53 18.31 -9.16
C TYR A 500 32.33 19.35 -9.95
N ARG A 501 32.29 20.59 -9.47
CA ARG A 501 33.18 21.69 -9.89
C ARG A 501 33.85 22.29 -8.66
N ILE A 502 34.93 23.02 -8.87
CA ILE A 502 35.65 23.69 -7.78
C ILE A 502 35.35 25.19 -7.87
N ASP A 503 34.87 25.77 -6.78
CA ASP A 503 34.57 27.19 -6.67
C ASP A 503 35.40 27.80 -5.53
N GLY A 504 36.56 28.38 -5.88
CA GLY A 504 37.53 28.81 -4.88
C GLY A 504 38.09 27.63 -4.08
N GLU A 505 37.74 27.57 -2.79
CA GLU A 505 38.13 26.47 -1.87
C GLU A 505 36.96 25.52 -1.56
N THR A 506 35.86 25.60 -2.31
CA THR A 506 34.64 24.82 -2.10
C THR A 506 34.41 23.81 -3.22
N LEU A 507 34.13 22.56 -2.86
CA LEU A 507 33.77 21.48 -3.79
C LEU A 507 32.25 21.47 -4.02
N VAL A 508 31.78 21.88 -5.19
CA VAL A 508 30.33 21.98 -5.49
C VAL A 508 29.86 20.80 -6.31
N PHE A 509 29.05 19.92 -5.70
CA PHE A 509 28.45 18.79 -6.40
C PHE A 509 27.26 19.23 -7.25
N THR A 510 27.16 18.63 -8.43
CA THR A 510 26.11 18.92 -9.42
C THR A 510 25.33 17.67 -9.81
N GLU A 511 25.97 16.51 -9.77
CA GLU A 511 25.32 15.22 -9.91
C GLU A 511 25.87 14.24 -8.88
N PHE A 512 25.01 13.38 -8.37
CA PHE A 512 25.41 12.27 -7.52
C PHE A 512 24.32 11.20 -7.51
N ALA A 513 24.72 9.95 -7.77
CA ALA A 513 23.91 8.78 -7.50
C ALA A 513 24.76 7.62 -7.01
N MET A 514 24.24 6.89 -6.02
CA MET A 514 24.89 5.68 -5.50
C MET A 514 23.90 4.53 -5.34
N SER A 515 24.40 3.31 -5.51
CA SER A 515 23.63 2.09 -5.31
C SER A 515 23.23 1.91 -3.85
N CYS A 516 22.01 1.42 -3.60
CA CYS A 516 21.55 1.07 -2.27
C CYS A 516 22.36 -0.07 -1.60
N ARG A 517 23.20 -0.80 -2.37
CA ARG A 517 24.03 -1.91 -1.85
C ARG A 517 25.16 -1.45 -0.95
N VAL A 518 25.60 -0.21 -1.08
CA VAL A 518 26.67 0.36 -0.26
C VAL A 518 26.15 1.37 0.77
N ALA A 519 24.84 1.57 0.81
CA ALA A 519 24.19 2.48 1.75
C ALA A 519 24.34 1.97 3.19
N GLY A 520 24.61 2.87 4.13
CA GLY A 520 24.76 2.55 5.54
C GLY A 520 26.08 1.83 5.88
N LYS A 521 27.03 1.78 4.94
CA LYS A 521 28.38 1.22 5.16
C LYS A 521 29.45 2.30 5.31
N PHE A 522 29.06 3.58 5.43
CA PHE A 522 29.95 4.74 5.53
C PHE A 522 30.88 4.93 4.32
N VAL A 523 30.51 4.36 3.16
CA VAL A 523 31.22 4.60 1.89
C VAL A 523 31.13 6.06 1.51
N GLU A 524 29.97 6.67 1.71
CA GLU A 524 29.72 8.09 1.54
C GLU A 524 30.68 8.96 2.36
N SER A 525 30.92 8.63 3.63
CA SER A 525 31.83 9.37 4.51
C SER A 525 33.25 9.34 3.96
N ALA A 526 33.76 8.16 3.62
CA ALA A 526 35.12 8.01 3.08
C ALA A 526 35.28 8.72 1.73
N LEU A 527 34.29 8.57 0.85
CA LEU A 527 34.27 9.20 -0.48
C LEU A 527 34.35 10.72 -0.40
N PHE A 528 33.45 11.36 0.34
CA PHE A 528 33.37 12.81 0.39
C PHE A 528 34.59 13.43 1.10
N SER A 529 35.07 12.81 2.18
CA SER A 529 36.34 13.20 2.82
C SER A 529 37.53 13.07 1.88
N TYR A 530 37.62 11.97 1.12
CA TYR A 530 38.68 11.75 0.15
C TYR A 530 38.68 12.81 -0.97
N LEU A 531 37.51 13.13 -1.53
CA LEU A 531 37.39 14.13 -2.60
C LEU A 531 37.79 15.53 -2.14
N LEU A 532 37.37 15.96 -0.93
CA LEU A 532 37.80 17.26 -0.37
C LEU A 532 39.32 17.34 -0.21
N ASN A 533 39.93 16.29 0.34
CA ASN A 533 41.37 16.24 0.55
C ASN A 533 42.14 16.21 -0.78
N THR A 534 41.64 15.44 -1.77
CA THR A 534 42.27 15.31 -3.08
C THR A 534 42.28 16.63 -3.85
N GLU A 535 41.19 17.38 -3.76
CA GLU A 535 41.03 18.68 -4.45
C GLU A 535 41.56 19.87 -3.63
N ASN A 536 42.05 19.63 -2.40
CA ASN A 536 42.48 20.66 -1.45
C ASN A 536 41.40 21.71 -1.13
N CYS A 537 40.14 21.28 -1.08
CA CYS A 537 39.01 22.12 -0.70
C CYS A 537 38.83 22.14 0.83
N LYS A 538 38.39 23.28 1.39
CA LYS A 538 38.07 23.41 2.82
C LYS A 538 36.74 22.76 3.15
N ASP A 539 35.75 22.99 2.30
CA ASP A 539 34.39 22.51 2.45
C ASP A 539 33.80 22.05 1.12
N GLY A 540 32.66 21.36 1.21
CA GLY A 540 31.88 20.95 0.05
C GLY A 540 30.43 21.39 0.17
N LEU A 541 29.82 21.63 -0.99
CA LEU A 541 28.42 22.00 -1.15
C LEU A 541 27.68 20.90 -1.91
N PHE A 542 26.57 20.43 -1.36
CA PHE A 542 25.78 19.33 -1.91
C PHE A 542 24.30 19.71 -1.92
N ALA A 543 23.77 20.07 -3.10
CA ALA A 543 22.40 20.54 -3.27
C ALA A 543 21.47 19.41 -3.77
N VAL A 544 20.51 19.02 -2.93
CA VAL A 544 19.55 17.95 -3.24
C VAL A 544 18.21 18.55 -3.63
N HIS A 545 17.67 18.14 -4.79
CA HIS A 545 16.28 18.42 -5.14
C HIS A 545 15.37 17.47 -4.34
N LYS A 546 14.51 18.02 -3.47
CA LYS A 546 13.68 17.21 -2.57
C LYS A 546 12.67 16.39 -3.36
N THR A 547 12.68 15.09 -3.11
CA THR A 547 11.63 14.19 -3.57
C THR A 547 11.19 13.30 -2.41
N LYS A 548 10.01 12.67 -2.52
CA LYS A 548 9.59 11.66 -1.53
C LYS A 548 10.58 10.49 -1.48
N LYS A 549 11.21 10.16 -2.61
CA LYS A 549 12.06 8.97 -2.77
C LYS A 549 13.47 9.16 -2.21
N ASN A 550 14.07 10.35 -2.30
CA ASN A 550 15.44 10.61 -1.85
C ASN A 550 15.56 11.02 -0.37
N THR A 551 14.57 10.66 0.45
CA THR A 551 14.63 10.84 1.91
C THR A 551 15.80 10.07 2.53
N LEU A 552 16.13 8.89 1.99
CA LEU A 552 17.30 8.12 2.46
C LEU A 552 18.59 8.90 2.28
N LEU A 553 18.85 9.49 1.11
CA LEU A 553 20.04 10.32 0.88
C LEU A 553 20.17 11.44 1.90
N ARG A 554 19.08 12.21 2.10
CA ARG A 554 19.07 13.35 3.03
C ARG A 554 19.39 12.92 4.46
N ASN A 555 18.77 11.84 4.92
CA ASN A 555 19.05 11.28 6.24
C ASN A 555 20.50 10.79 6.35
N THR A 556 21.03 10.13 5.32
CA THR A 556 22.42 9.65 5.28
C THR A 556 23.40 10.82 5.37
N LEU A 557 23.20 11.89 4.59
CA LEU A 557 24.06 13.08 4.62
C LEU A 557 24.12 13.69 6.03
N GLU A 558 22.97 13.88 6.67
CA GLU A 558 22.91 14.42 8.04
C GLU A 558 23.58 13.48 9.06
N GLN A 559 23.39 12.16 8.92
CA GLN A 559 23.98 11.15 9.81
C GLN A 559 25.51 11.10 9.73
N ILE A 560 26.10 11.38 8.56
CA ILE A 560 27.56 11.36 8.38
C ILE A 560 28.24 12.69 8.71
N GLY A 561 27.46 13.74 9.04
CA GLY A 561 27.97 15.03 9.50
C GLY A 561 27.80 16.19 8.52
N PHE A 562 26.91 16.08 7.52
CA PHE A 562 26.53 17.24 6.71
C PHE A 562 25.60 18.15 7.50
N HIS A 563 25.69 19.45 7.25
CA HIS A 563 24.84 20.47 7.87
C HIS A 563 24.02 21.19 6.82
N ILE A 564 22.75 21.47 7.13
CA ILE A 564 21.89 22.24 6.24
C ILE A 564 22.40 23.68 6.21
N GLU A 565 22.79 24.14 5.02
CA GLU A 565 23.13 25.54 4.76
C GLU A 565 21.88 26.35 4.40
N GLN A 566 21.02 25.77 3.54
CA GLN A 566 19.78 26.39 3.09
C GLN A 566 18.71 25.34 2.84
N GLU A 567 17.48 25.62 3.27
CA GLU A 567 16.33 24.77 3.02
C GLU A 567 15.23 25.57 2.31
N LEU A 568 14.80 25.06 1.16
CA LEU A 568 13.69 25.56 0.35
C LEU A 568 12.60 24.47 0.23
N ASP A 569 11.44 24.81 -0.32
CA ASP A 569 10.34 23.85 -0.49
C ASP A 569 10.74 22.66 -1.38
N GLU A 570 11.43 22.93 -2.49
CA GLU A 570 11.80 21.92 -3.50
C GLU A 570 13.28 21.49 -3.44
N ALA A 571 14.10 22.11 -2.58
CA ALA A 571 15.54 21.82 -2.51
C ALA A 571 16.10 21.98 -1.10
N VAL A 572 17.20 21.29 -0.82
CA VAL A 572 18.00 21.49 0.40
C VAL A 572 19.48 21.46 0.02
N SER A 573 20.22 22.47 0.48
CA SER A 573 21.66 22.57 0.28
C SER A 573 22.36 22.23 1.58
N TYR A 574 23.33 21.33 1.48
CA TYR A 574 24.15 20.90 2.60
C TYR A 574 25.60 21.35 2.43
N THR A 575 26.23 21.75 3.53
CA THR A 575 27.68 21.95 3.63
C THR A 575 28.32 20.86 4.47
N PHE A 576 29.58 20.52 4.17
CA PHE A 576 30.34 19.52 4.92
C PHE A 576 31.85 19.80 4.87
N MET A 577 32.56 19.24 5.86
CA MET A 577 34.01 19.36 6.06
C MET A 577 34.65 17.96 6.00
N ALA A 578 35.98 17.89 5.90
CA ALA A 578 36.68 16.60 5.74
C ALA A 578 36.54 15.63 6.94
N ASN A 579 36.12 16.09 8.12
CA ASN A 579 35.97 15.30 9.35
C ASN A 579 34.61 14.60 9.46
N LEU A 580 34.17 13.92 8.40
CA LEU A 580 32.93 13.15 8.39
C LEU A 580 33.00 11.95 9.34
N LEU A 581 31.86 11.62 9.94
CA LEU A 581 31.72 10.51 10.88
C LEU A 581 32.06 9.18 10.20
N ASN A 582 32.88 8.37 10.88
CA ASN A 582 33.26 7.02 10.46
C ASN A 582 33.93 6.93 9.08
N SER A 583 34.51 8.03 8.57
CA SER A 583 35.24 8.07 7.30
C SER A 583 36.44 7.11 7.23
N GLY A 584 36.97 6.66 8.39
CA GLY A 584 38.06 5.69 8.46
C GLY A 584 37.64 4.21 8.41
N ILE A 585 36.34 3.89 8.36
CA ILE A 585 35.87 2.49 8.27
C ILE A 585 36.16 1.89 6.90
N VAL A 586 36.15 2.73 5.86
CA VAL A 586 36.36 2.32 4.46
C VAL A 586 37.70 2.89 4.01
N SER A 587 38.59 2.04 3.51
CA SER A 587 39.86 2.48 2.95
C SER A 587 39.68 2.92 1.50
N VAL A 588 40.18 4.10 1.14
CA VAL A 588 40.18 4.58 -0.25
C VAL A 588 41.53 4.25 -0.88
N GLU A 589 41.51 3.56 -2.02
CA GLU A 589 42.69 3.11 -2.79
C GLU A 589 42.87 3.89 -4.09
#